data_AF-A0A7G3GF27-F1
#
_entry.id   AF-A0A7G3GF27-F1
#
_cell.length_a   1.000
_cell.length_b   1.000
_cell.length_c   1.000
_cell.angle_alpha   90.00
_cell.angle_beta   90.00
_cell.angle_gamma   90.00
#
_symmetry.space_group_name_H-M   'P 1'
#
loop_
_entity.id
_entity.type
_entity.pdbx_description
1 polymer ?
#
loop_
_entity_poly.entity_id
_entity_poly.type
_entity_poly.pdbx_seq_one_letter_code
_entity_poly.pdbx_strand_id
1 'polypeptide(L)'
;MQALTAAIFIFDQKNKTALCTLPLPSLSSYSHYRVSAESESALIIDYMHLEDGHAAPPQLQTLPTPYTPRLSKLTLGYSSSASLRENNIQLWQAHPIGLIRQIGSENPAEPLSPIANWGKDSCLFIGIENLPGSSVLSLRPDLIAQNATDNSPVARWFCLTGQKWVELQSSKQGQTEELASILSDQSNGLHNSGIVRLSLPALWKDAQGLSWLAVRQAPASAAPFSPPQFALLRDIGLHAVRVRYQGQNDQHLGQALAAGLISQQQPPHPAVASITQPAMSQDGLPSESDDTFAVRAAERLAHKGRVLTARDYEKLVLDHFPSVAMVKAIRQPQAGKTRSGVRLIVAPQPESADLLQPLPSRKLQADILAKIQTIMPPDTQLNISAPSYLVYRLNCNLVLNPDYEAGATLQKLNQRLIQFLSPWANTQRLGARFYLSEASDFLAAQIEISHVVAIRGETSQDGTHWLSSPKPWLETQSNMEILVPAGQHLFQQLAHADDVFEGLSTTALEFDFQVYPDLLPISSPLTGIGQSRVGINLAIS
;
A
#
# COMPACT_ATOMS: atom_id res chain seq x y z
N MET A 1 -37.24 -27.14 -40.29
CA MET A 1 -38.00 -28.39 -40.44
C MET A 1 -38.45 -28.45 -41.91
N GLN A 2 -38.31 -29.61 -42.55
CA GLN A 2 -38.54 -29.91 -43.99
C GLN A 2 -37.41 -29.56 -44.98
N ALA A 3 -36.39 -30.43 -45.00
CA ALA A 3 -35.82 -31.05 -46.21
C ALA A 3 -34.68 -31.99 -45.76
N LEU A 4 -35.04 -33.15 -45.18
CA LEU A 4 -34.07 -34.24 -45.01
C LEU A 4 -33.94 -34.92 -46.37
N THR A 5 -33.17 -34.31 -47.27
CA THR A 5 -32.74 -34.95 -48.51
C THR A 5 -31.82 -36.13 -48.16
N ALA A 6 -32.09 -37.28 -48.76
CA ALA A 6 -31.47 -38.56 -48.43
C ALA A 6 -29.93 -38.47 -48.34
N ALA A 7 -29.38 -38.89 -47.21
CA ALA A 7 -27.94 -39.07 -47.04
C ALA A 7 -27.51 -40.33 -47.80
N ILE A 8 -26.52 -40.21 -48.68
CA ILE A 8 -25.95 -41.36 -49.41
C ILE A 8 -24.78 -41.88 -48.58
N PHE A 9 -24.82 -43.18 -48.24
CA PHE A 9 -23.76 -43.87 -47.53
C PHE A 9 -23.05 -44.83 -48.48
N ILE A 10 -21.74 -44.66 -48.67
CA ILE A 10 -20.88 -45.55 -49.46
C ILE A 10 -20.00 -46.31 -48.48
N PHE A 11 -20.10 -47.64 -48.46
CA PHE A 11 -19.32 -48.50 -47.56
C PHE A 11 -18.18 -49.18 -48.31
N ASP A 12 -16.95 -49.05 -47.82
CA ASP A 12 -15.77 -49.79 -48.28
C ASP A 12 -15.48 -50.94 -47.32
N GLN A 13 -15.68 -52.18 -47.79
CA GLN A 13 -15.50 -53.39 -46.98
C GLN A 13 -14.04 -53.71 -46.66
N LYS A 14 -13.06 -53.24 -47.44
CA LYS A 14 -11.66 -53.60 -47.21
C LYS A 14 -11.08 -52.87 -45.99
N ASN A 15 -11.58 -51.66 -45.71
CA ASN A 15 -11.07 -50.77 -44.67
C ASN A 15 -12.09 -50.45 -43.55
N LYS A 16 -13.27 -51.07 -43.55
CA LYS A 16 -14.37 -50.79 -42.59
C LYS A 16 -14.69 -49.28 -42.47
N THR A 17 -14.77 -48.58 -43.60
CA THR A 17 -15.07 -47.14 -43.62
C THR A 17 -16.40 -46.85 -44.31
N ALA A 18 -17.14 -45.86 -43.79
CA ALA A 18 -18.37 -45.35 -44.38
C ALA A 18 -18.19 -43.89 -44.78
N LEU A 19 -18.48 -43.59 -46.05
CA LEU A 19 -18.51 -42.24 -46.59
C LEU A 19 -19.96 -41.74 -46.55
N CYS A 20 -20.21 -40.61 -45.89
CA CYS A 20 -21.53 -40.01 -45.81
C CYS A 20 -21.53 -38.66 -46.55
N THR A 21 -22.44 -38.51 -47.50
CA THR A 21 -22.70 -37.25 -48.19
C THR A 21 -24.03 -36.67 -47.71
N LEU A 22 -23.97 -35.48 -47.11
CA LEU A 22 -25.13 -34.73 -46.65
C LEU A 22 -25.26 -33.46 -47.49
N PRO A 23 -26.30 -33.32 -48.33
CA PRO A 23 -26.56 -32.06 -49.02
C PRO A 23 -27.16 -31.06 -48.02
N LEU A 24 -26.43 -29.98 -47.73
CA LEU A 24 -26.95 -28.84 -46.97
C LEU A 24 -27.75 -27.92 -47.92
N PRO A 25 -29.01 -27.58 -47.62
CA PRO A 25 -29.80 -26.72 -48.48
C PRO A 25 -29.39 -25.26 -48.25
N SER A 26 -28.33 -24.79 -48.91
CA SER A 26 -28.07 -23.37 -49.30
C SER A 26 -26.61 -23.03 -49.61
N LEU A 27 -25.66 -23.96 -49.60
CA LEU A 27 -24.27 -23.69 -49.98
C LEU A 27 -23.89 -24.49 -51.23
N SER A 28 -23.43 -23.79 -52.27
CA SER A 28 -22.97 -24.32 -53.55
C SER A 28 -21.60 -25.03 -53.46
N SER A 29 -21.39 -25.82 -52.42
CA SER A 29 -20.18 -26.61 -52.19
C SER A 29 -20.53 -27.88 -51.40
N TYR A 30 -20.37 -29.04 -52.02
CA TYR A 30 -20.60 -30.34 -51.38
C TYR A 30 -19.34 -30.79 -50.63
N SER A 31 -19.34 -30.73 -49.30
CA SER A 31 -18.28 -31.34 -48.48
C SER A 31 -18.55 -32.83 -48.26
N HIS A 32 -17.62 -33.69 -48.67
CA HIS A 32 -17.67 -35.14 -48.44
C HIS A 32 -16.94 -35.48 -47.15
N TYR A 33 -17.53 -36.32 -46.30
CA TYR A 33 -16.90 -36.79 -45.06
C TYR A 33 -16.54 -38.27 -45.17
N ARG A 34 -15.28 -38.63 -44.86
CA ARG A 34 -14.83 -40.02 -44.71
C ARG A 34 -14.84 -40.38 -43.23
N VAL A 35 -15.64 -41.37 -42.83
CA VAL A 35 -15.63 -41.89 -41.47
C VAL A 35 -15.02 -43.29 -41.52
N SER A 36 -13.82 -43.46 -40.98
CA SER A 36 -13.24 -44.78 -40.71
C SER A 36 -13.57 -45.21 -39.28
N ALA A 37 -13.99 -46.46 -39.11
CA ALA A 37 -14.18 -47.05 -37.80
C ALA A 37 -13.28 -48.28 -37.68
N GLU A 38 -12.19 -48.18 -36.93
CA GLU A 38 -11.53 -49.35 -36.37
C GLU A 38 -11.98 -49.59 -34.93
N SER A 39 -12.08 -50.87 -34.59
CA SER A 39 -12.47 -51.34 -33.28
C SER A 39 -11.42 -50.94 -32.25
N GLU A 40 -11.89 -50.23 -31.22
CA GLU A 40 -11.19 -49.84 -30.00
C GLU A 40 -10.26 -48.61 -30.11
N SER A 41 -10.74 -47.54 -29.46
CA SER A 41 -10.05 -46.32 -29.01
C SER A 41 -9.67 -45.23 -30.03
N ALA A 42 -10.25 -44.03 -29.78
CA ALA A 42 -9.92 -42.69 -30.29
C ALA A 42 -10.06 -42.44 -31.81
N LEU A 43 -11.13 -41.75 -32.20
CA LEU A 43 -11.32 -41.19 -33.55
C LEU A 43 -10.40 -39.97 -33.74
N ILE A 44 -9.46 -40.07 -34.70
CA ILE A 44 -8.80 -38.91 -35.30
C ILE A 44 -9.73 -38.41 -36.41
N ILE A 45 -10.24 -37.18 -36.27
CA ILE A 45 -10.91 -36.47 -37.37
C ILE A 45 -9.80 -35.82 -38.18
N ASP A 46 -9.37 -36.47 -39.26
CA ASP A 46 -8.53 -35.80 -40.25
C ASP A 46 -9.41 -34.89 -41.11
N TYR A 47 -9.21 -33.59 -40.95
CA TYR A 47 -9.74 -32.57 -41.85
C TYR A 47 -8.98 -32.67 -43.18
N MET A 48 -9.61 -33.21 -44.22
CA MET A 48 -9.15 -32.93 -45.59
C MET A 48 -9.93 -31.73 -46.13
N HIS A 49 -9.23 -30.61 -46.23
CA HIS A 49 -9.60 -29.55 -47.16
C HIS A 49 -9.24 -30.05 -48.56
N LEU A 50 -10.23 -30.48 -49.33
CA LEU A 50 -10.04 -30.78 -50.76
C LEU A 50 -10.62 -29.61 -51.54
N GLU A 51 -9.71 -28.75 -52.03
CA GLU A 51 -10.03 -27.81 -53.10
C GLU A 51 -10.25 -28.60 -54.41
N ASP A 52 -11.34 -28.25 -55.10
CA ASP A 52 -11.73 -28.58 -56.48
C ASP A 52 -11.09 -29.81 -57.15
N GLY A 53 -11.93 -30.84 -57.35
CA GLY A 53 -11.60 -31.96 -58.23
C GLY A 53 -12.84 -32.68 -58.74
N HIS A 54 -13.23 -32.38 -59.98
CA HIS A 54 -14.21 -33.16 -60.74
C HIS A 54 -13.70 -34.61 -60.95
N ALA A 55 -14.08 -35.52 -60.07
CA ALA A 55 -14.00 -36.95 -60.32
C ALA A 55 -15.35 -37.59 -60.01
N ALA A 56 -15.93 -38.27 -61.00
CA ALA A 56 -17.21 -38.95 -60.86
C ALA A 56 -17.13 -40.02 -59.74
N PRO A 57 -18.17 -40.15 -58.89
CA PRO A 57 -18.14 -41.10 -57.78
C PRO A 57 -17.99 -42.54 -58.30
N PRO A 58 -17.18 -43.39 -57.63
CA PRO A 58 -17.02 -44.79 -58.03
C PRO A 58 -18.36 -45.55 -57.90
N GLN A 59 -18.69 -46.37 -58.90
CA GLN A 59 -19.91 -47.17 -58.92
C GLN A 59 -19.94 -48.20 -57.78
N LEU A 60 -21.06 -48.23 -57.05
CA LEU A 60 -21.35 -49.13 -55.94
C LEU A 60 -21.42 -50.59 -56.42
N GLN A 61 -20.56 -51.46 -55.89
CA GLN A 61 -20.80 -52.90 -55.92
C GLN A 61 -21.84 -53.25 -54.84
N THR A 62 -23.01 -53.72 -55.27
CA THR A 62 -24.11 -54.11 -54.38
C THR A 62 -23.75 -55.40 -53.63
N LEU A 63 -23.68 -55.34 -52.30
CA LEU A 63 -23.60 -56.52 -51.44
C LEU A 63 -24.98 -57.17 -51.28
N PRO A 64 -25.11 -58.52 -51.36
CA PRO A 64 -26.37 -59.19 -51.08
C PRO A 64 -26.73 -59.14 -49.58
N THR A 65 -28.02 -59.03 -49.27
CA THR A 65 -28.61 -58.97 -47.92
C THR A 65 -28.47 -60.28 -47.12
N PRO A 66 -28.49 -60.25 -45.77
CA PRO A 66 -28.85 -59.14 -44.90
C PRO A 66 -27.76 -58.78 -43.87
N TYR A 67 -27.15 -57.60 -44.02
CA TYR A 67 -26.51 -56.92 -42.91
C TYR A 67 -26.98 -55.46 -42.95
N THR A 68 -28.00 -55.12 -42.15
CA THR A 68 -28.40 -53.72 -41.92
C THR A 68 -27.55 -53.17 -40.79
N PRO A 69 -26.49 -52.37 -41.06
CA PRO A 69 -25.74 -51.72 -40.00
C PRO A 69 -26.67 -50.77 -39.24
N ARG A 70 -26.80 -50.93 -37.92
CA ARG A 70 -27.50 -50.00 -37.04
C ARG A 70 -26.48 -49.02 -36.46
N LEU A 71 -26.62 -47.75 -36.79
CA LEU A 71 -25.76 -46.69 -36.26
C LEU A 71 -26.16 -46.42 -34.79
N SER A 72 -25.29 -46.75 -33.84
CA SER A 72 -25.63 -46.71 -32.40
C SER A 72 -25.61 -45.30 -31.81
N LYS A 73 -24.78 -44.39 -32.33
CA LYS A 73 -24.68 -42.99 -31.87
C LYS A 73 -24.09 -42.10 -32.96
N LEU A 74 -24.75 -40.98 -33.24
CA LEU A 74 -24.24 -39.90 -34.09
C LEU A 74 -24.04 -38.67 -33.20
N THR A 75 -22.80 -38.20 -33.07
CA THR A 75 -22.49 -36.92 -32.42
C THR A 75 -22.05 -35.94 -33.49
N LEU A 76 -22.82 -34.86 -33.64
CA LEU A 76 -22.52 -33.78 -34.56
C LEU A 76 -22.04 -32.57 -33.74
N GLY A 77 -20.80 -32.15 -33.95
CA GLY A 77 -20.30 -30.88 -33.43
C GLY A 77 -20.53 -29.79 -34.47
N TYR A 78 -21.01 -28.62 -34.04
CA TYR A 78 -21.07 -27.43 -34.88
C TYR A 78 -20.24 -26.32 -34.21
N SER A 79 -19.39 -25.67 -35.00
CA SER A 79 -18.64 -24.49 -34.61
C SER A 79 -18.96 -23.38 -35.60
N SER A 80 -19.38 -22.22 -35.09
CA SER A 80 -19.60 -21.00 -35.87
C SER A 80 -18.64 -19.92 -35.41
N SER A 81 -18.01 -19.24 -36.36
CA SER A 81 -17.27 -18.01 -36.13
C SER A 81 -18.03 -16.83 -36.75
N ALA A 82 -17.95 -15.68 -36.11
CA ALA A 82 -18.54 -14.44 -36.63
C ALA A 82 -17.56 -13.29 -36.41
N SER A 83 -17.43 -12.41 -37.42
CA SER A 83 -16.54 -11.24 -37.36
C SER A 83 -17.29 -10.03 -36.82
N LEU A 84 -16.69 -9.33 -35.86
CA LEU A 84 -17.24 -8.09 -35.27
C LEU A 84 -17.28 -6.90 -36.25
N ARG A 85 -16.47 -6.92 -37.32
CA ARG A 85 -16.37 -5.79 -38.27
C ARG A 85 -17.39 -5.85 -39.40
N GLU A 86 -17.84 -7.05 -39.77
CA GLU A 86 -18.70 -7.28 -40.93
C GLU A 86 -20.16 -7.56 -40.54
N ASN A 87 -20.39 -8.08 -39.33
CA ASN A 87 -21.72 -8.36 -38.81
C ASN A 87 -22.13 -7.24 -37.83
N ASN A 88 -23.43 -6.93 -37.74
CA ASN A 88 -24.02 -6.02 -36.73
C ASN A 88 -23.98 -6.62 -35.31
N ILE A 89 -22.85 -7.19 -34.91
CA ILE A 89 -22.63 -7.83 -33.62
C ILE A 89 -21.97 -6.81 -32.69
N GLN A 90 -22.58 -6.59 -31.53
CA GLN A 90 -22.04 -5.72 -30.49
C GLN A 90 -21.45 -6.56 -29.37
N LEU A 91 -20.20 -6.29 -29.01
CA LEU A 91 -19.59 -6.88 -27.83
C LEU A 91 -19.70 -5.92 -26.65
N TRP A 92 -20.29 -6.41 -25.57
CA TRP A 92 -20.35 -5.74 -24.28
C TRP A 92 -19.38 -6.44 -23.34
N GLN A 93 -18.50 -5.65 -22.73
CA GLN A 93 -17.53 -6.14 -21.78
C GLN A 93 -18.05 -5.91 -20.36
N ALA A 94 -18.08 -6.99 -19.57
CA ALA A 94 -18.34 -6.94 -18.14
C ALA A 94 -17.15 -6.31 -17.43
N HIS A 95 -17.38 -5.15 -16.80
CA HIS A 95 -16.42 -4.37 -16.06
C HIS A 95 -16.89 -4.21 -14.60
N PRO A 96 -15.99 -4.04 -13.61
CA PRO A 96 -16.38 -3.71 -12.23
C PRO A 96 -17.31 -2.50 -12.06
N ILE A 97 -17.37 -1.61 -13.05
CA ILE A 97 -18.23 -0.40 -13.03
C ILE A 97 -19.53 -0.59 -13.84
N GLY A 98 -19.74 -1.76 -14.46
CA GLY A 98 -20.89 -2.06 -15.30
C GLY A 98 -20.52 -2.63 -16.67
N LEU A 99 -21.42 -2.46 -17.64
CA LEU A 99 -21.23 -2.95 -19.01
C LEU A 99 -20.66 -1.84 -19.88
N ILE A 100 -19.47 -2.06 -20.44
CA ILE A 100 -18.82 -1.13 -21.36
C ILE A 100 -18.87 -1.74 -22.75
N ARG A 101 -19.43 -1.01 -23.72
CA ARG A 101 -19.44 -1.44 -25.11
C ARG A 101 -18.02 -1.35 -25.67
N GLN A 102 -17.53 -2.45 -26.24
CA GLN A 102 -16.23 -2.47 -26.91
C GLN A 102 -16.40 -2.05 -28.36
N ILE A 103 -15.70 -0.98 -28.75
CA ILE A 103 -15.50 -0.59 -30.14
C ILE A 103 -14.21 -1.29 -30.55
N GLY A 104 -14.29 -2.21 -31.53
CA GLY A 104 -13.21 -3.12 -31.91
C GLY A 104 -11.82 -2.49 -31.87
N SER A 105 -10.82 -3.23 -31.37
CA SER A 105 -9.45 -2.73 -31.30
C SER A 105 -8.94 -2.41 -32.71
N GLU A 106 -8.21 -1.29 -32.83
CA GLU A 106 -7.44 -0.99 -34.04
C GLU A 106 -6.29 -1.98 -34.22
N ASN A 107 -5.85 -2.60 -33.11
CA ASN A 107 -4.78 -3.58 -33.09
C ASN A 107 -5.35 -5.02 -33.12
N PRO A 108 -5.21 -5.77 -34.23
CA PRO A 108 -5.80 -7.10 -34.39
C PRO A 108 -5.19 -8.19 -33.48
N ALA A 109 -4.13 -7.89 -32.75
CA ALA A 109 -3.43 -8.83 -31.87
C ALA A 109 -3.95 -8.86 -30.41
N GLU A 110 -4.78 -7.90 -29.99
CA GLU A 110 -5.35 -7.91 -28.64
C GLU A 110 -6.63 -8.75 -28.58
N PRO A 111 -6.65 -9.85 -27.79
CA PRO A 111 -7.84 -10.68 -27.67
C PRO A 111 -8.96 -9.89 -26.99
N LEU A 112 -10.09 -9.72 -27.67
CA LEU A 112 -11.31 -9.17 -27.09
C LEU A 112 -11.87 -10.18 -26.08
N SER A 113 -11.77 -9.85 -24.80
CA SER A 113 -12.36 -10.64 -23.72
C SER A 113 -13.71 -10.06 -23.29
N PRO A 114 -14.75 -10.89 -23.10
CA PRO A 114 -16.05 -10.45 -22.57
C PRO A 114 -15.95 -9.95 -21.13
N ILE A 115 -14.86 -10.27 -20.43
CA ILE A 115 -14.55 -9.77 -19.09
C ILE A 115 -13.37 -8.83 -19.18
N ALA A 116 -13.48 -7.65 -18.58
CA ALA A 116 -12.41 -6.67 -18.54
C ALA A 116 -11.18 -7.26 -17.83
N ASN A 117 -10.05 -7.32 -18.53
CA ASN A 117 -8.79 -7.77 -17.96
C ASN A 117 -7.95 -6.57 -17.53
N TRP A 118 -7.84 -6.37 -16.22
CA TRP A 118 -7.04 -5.30 -15.60
C TRP A 118 -5.68 -5.79 -15.07
N GLY A 119 -5.28 -7.01 -15.46
CA GLY A 119 -4.02 -7.60 -15.02
C GLY A 119 -3.97 -7.80 -13.50
N LYS A 120 -2.79 -7.61 -12.93
CA LYS A 120 -2.52 -7.70 -11.48
C LYS A 120 -2.49 -6.33 -10.81
N ASP A 121 -2.92 -5.29 -11.50
CA ASP A 121 -2.83 -3.92 -11.01
C ASP A 121 -3.90 -3.64 -9.94
N SER A 122 -3.51 -2.88 -8.92
CA SER A 122 -4.48 -2.34 -7.97
C SER A 122 -5.12 -1.09 -8.55
N CYS A 123 -6.45 -1.02 -8.49
CA CYS A 123 -7.22 0.04 -9.15
C CYS A 123 -8.21 0.70 -8.18
N LEU A 124 -8.26 2.03 -8.19
CA LEU A 124 -9.30 2.85 -7.56
C LEU A 124 -10.17 3.44 -8.66
N PHE A 125 -11.48 3.23 -8.62
CA PHE A 125 -12.44 3.83 -9.56
C PHE A 125 -13.19 4.99 -8.88
N ILE A 126 -13.31 6.12 -9.57
CA ILE A 126 -13.95 7.33 -9.07
C ILE A 126 -15.04 7.72 -10.07
N GLY A 127 -16.31 7.59 -9.65
CA GLY A 127 -17.47 8.04 -10.42
C GLY A 127 -17.86 9.46 -10.02
N ILE A 128 -17.97 10.36 -10.99
CA ILE A 128 -18.28 11.78 -10.78
C ILE A 128 -19.59 12.11 -11.49
N GLU A 129 -20.56 12.61 -10.73
CA GLU A 129 -21.82 13.10 -11.27
C GLU A 129 -21.68 14.52 -11.84
N ASN A 130 -22.52 14.87 -12.82
CA ASN A 130 -22.68 16.25 -13.32
C ASN A 130 -21.39 16.91 -13.81
N LEU A 131 -20.40 16.13 -14.27
CA LEU A 131 -19.21 16.69 -14.89
C LEU A 131 -19.58 17.39 -16.22
N PRO A 132 -19.26 18.69 -16.38
CA PRO A 132 -19.41 19.38 -17.66
C PRO A 132 -18.38 18.83 -18.66
N GLY A 133 -18.69 18.91 -19.96
CA GLY A 133 -17.92 18.28 -21.07
C GLY A 133 -16.40 18.35 -20.96
N SER A 134 -15.76 19.26 -21.71
CA SER A 134 -14.32 19.50 -21.55
C SER A 134 -14.12 20.43 -20.37
N SER A 135 -13.37 20.00 -19.35
CA SER A 135 -13.22 20.77 -18.11
C SER A 135 -11.92 20.50 -17.37
N VAL A 136 -11.57 21.42 -16.45
CA VAL A 136 -10.46 21.24 -15.51
C VAL A 136 -11.03 20.86 -14.16
N LEU A 137 -10.76 19.63 -13.73
CA LEU A 137 -11.16 19.12 -12.44
C LEU A 137 -10.01 19.26 -11.44
N SER A 138 -10.28 19.91 -10.31
CA SER A 138 -9.38 19.89 -9.15
C SER A 138 -9.93 18.92 -8.11
N LEU A 139 -9.10 18.02 -7.60
CA LEU A 139 -9.44 17.04 -6.57
C LEU A 139 -8.36 17.01 -5.50
N ARG A 140 -8.73 16.69 -4.25
CA ARG A 140 -7.81 16.57 -3.12
C ARG A 140 -8.09 15.26 -2.37
N PRO A 141 -7.35 14.19 -2.66
CA PRO A 141 -7.33 13.01 -1.80
C PRO A 141 -6.78 13.37 -0.42
N ASP A 142 -7.50 12.97 0.62
CA ASP A 142 -7.03 12.95 2.00
C ASP A 142 -6.58 11.55 2.36
N LEU A 143 -5.27 11.42 2.50
CA LEU A 143 -4.57 10.16 2.74
C LEU A 143 -4.06 10.09 4.18
N ILE A 144 -4.13 8.90 4.76
CA ILE A 144 -3.54 8.56 6.05
C ILE A 144 -2.23 7.84 5.79
N ALA A 145 -1.11 8.47 6.15
CA ALA A 145 0.22 7.92 5.93
C ALA A 145 0.32 6.49 6.50
N GLN A 146 0.82 5.57 5.68
CA GLN A 146 1.21 4.22 6.09
C GLN A 146 2.69 4.01 5.77
N ASN A 147 3.27 2.93 6.31
CA ASN A 147 4.65 2.49 6.06
C ASN A 147 4.84 2.13 4.58
N ALA A 148 4.95 3.13 3.71
CA ALA A 148 5.26 2.94 2.30
C ALA A 148 6.78 2.71 2.18
N THR A 149 7.16 1.56 1.64
CA THR A 149 8.58 1.27 1.37
C THR A 149 9.11 2.18 0.25
N ASP A 150 10.41 2.46 0.26
CA ASP A 150 11.06 3.34 -0.72
C ASP A 150 10.84 2.91 -2.20
N ASN A 151 10.41 1.66 -2.44
CA ASN A 151 10.24 1.10 -3.79
C ASN A 151 8.77 0.90 -4.23
N SER A 152 7.81 1.60 -3.64
CA SER A 152 6.42 1.55 -4.13
C SER A 152 6.31 2.03 -5.59
N PRO A 153 5.64 1.26 -6.47
CA PRO A 153 5.36 1.67 -7.85
C PRO A 153 4.53 2.95 -7.93
N VAL A 154 4.69 3.73 -9.01
CA VAL A 154 4.00 5.01 -9.17
C VAL A 154 2.55 4.79 -9.63
N ALA A 155 1.61 5.48 -8.99
CA ALA A 155 0.21 5.48 -9.39
C ALA A 155 -0.01 6.33 -10.65
N ARG A 156 -0.86 5.86 -11.55
CA ARG A 156 -1.14 6.49 -12.85
C ARG A 156 -2.63 6.75 -12.97
N TRP A 157 -2.98 7.93 -13.49
CA TRP A 157 -4.36 8.34 -13.66
C TRP A 157 -4.89 7.94 -15.04
N PHE A 158 -6.14 7.51 -15.09
CA PHE A 158 -6.85 7.13 -16.30
C PHE A 158 -8.24 7.77 -16.32
N CYS A 159 -8.76 8.04 -17.51
CA CYS A 159 -10.12 8.51 -17.71
C CYS A 159 -10.82 7.68 -18.78
N LEU A 160 -12.15 7.57 -18.68
CA LEU A 160 -12.95 6.80 -19.64
C LEU A 160 -13.49 7.73 -20.73
N THR A 161 -12.91 7.65 -21.94
CA THR A 161 -13.30 8.46 -23.12
C THR A 161 -13.69 7.55 -24.26
N GLY A 162 -14.81 7.81 -24.93
CA GLY A 162 -15.22 7.01 -26.09
C GLY A 162 -15.28 5.49 -25.82
N GLN A 163 -15.64 5.11 -24.58
CA GLN A 163 -15.70 3.72 -24.09
C GLN A 163 -14.34 2.99 -24.00
N LYS A 164 -13.22 3.73 -24.01
CA LYS A 164 -11.88 3.20 -23.75
C LYS A 164 -11.20 3.98 -22.62
N TRP A 165 -10.42 3.26 -21.82
CA TRP A 165 -9.60 3.85 -20.77
C TRP A 165 -8.34 4.45 -21.37
N VAL A 166 -8.16 5.76 -21.19
CA VAL A 166 -7.01 6.52 -21.69
C VAL A 166 -6.18 7.01 -20.50
N GLU A 167 -4.87 6.77 -20.55
CA GLU A 167 -3.91 7.23 -19.53
C GLU A 167 -3.70 8.74 -19.63
N LEU A 168 -3.80 9.42 -18.48
CA LEU A 168 -3.54 10.85 -18.35
C LEU A 168 -2.01 11.09 -18.37
N GLN A 169 -1.53 11.80 -19.39
CA GLN A 169 -0.10 12.11 -19.55
C GLN A 169 0.31 13.31 -18.68
N SER A 170 1.55 13.27 -18.14
CA SER A 170 2.12 14.36 -17.32
C SER A 170 2.85 15.44 -18.13
N SER A 171 3.15 15.20 -19.42
CA SER A 171 3.86 16.14 -20.30
C SER A 171 3.06 16.41 -21.57
N LYS A 172 2.89 17.69 -21.92
CA LYS A 172 2.27 18.14 -23.19
C LYS A 172 3.29 18.24 -24.34
N GLN A 173 4.46 17.63 -24.26
CA GLN A 173 5.44 17.71 -25.35
C GLN A 173 5.04 16.78 -26.51
N GLY A 174 4.55 17.37 -27.60
CA GLY A 174 4.51 16.77 -28.93
C GLY A 174 3.22 16.08 -29.35
N GLN A 175 2.08 16.33 -28.70
CA GLN A 175 0.81 15.70 -29.06
C GLN A 175 -0.25 16.74 -29.43
N THR A 176 -0.91 16.53 -30.57
CA THR A 176 -1.73 17.50 -31.30
C THR A 176 -3.23 17.39 -31.02
N GLU A 177 -3.67 16.44 -30.19
CA GLU A 177 -5.09 16.24 -29.88
C GLU A 177 -5.44 16.70 -28.46
N GLU A 178 -6.73 17.02 -28.22
CA GLU A 178 -7.33 17.35 -26.92
C GLU A 178 -7.29 16.14 -25.95
N LEU A 179 -6.09 15.63 -25.66
CA LEU A 179 -5.90 14.49 -24.79
C LEU A 179 -5.95 14.91 -23.33
N ALA A 180 -6.55 14.03 -22.53
CA ALA A 180 -6.61 14.18 -21.09
C ALA A 180 -5.18 14.29 -20.54
N SER A 181 -4.92 15.30 -19.69
CA SER A 181 -3.59 15.52 -19.11
C SER A 181 -3.61 15.91 -17.64
N ILE A 182 -2.55 15.57 -16.93
CA ILE A 182 -2.31 16.01 -15.55
C ILE A 182 -1.69 17.41 -15.62
N LEU A 183 -2.42 18.43 -15.17
CA LEU A 183 -1.92 19.82 -15.16
C LEU A 183 -0.99 20.08 -13.98
N SER A 184 -1.32 19.52 -12.81
CA SER A 184 -0.48 19.56 -11.62
C SER A 184 -0.89 18.45 -10.66
N ASP A 185 0.06 17.71 -10.13
CA ASP A 185 -0.18 16.71 -9.08
C ASP A 185 0.65 17.04 -7.85
N GLN A 186 -0.03 17.46 -6.76
CA GLN A 186 0.62 17.71 -5.48
C GLN A 186 0.49 16.53 -4.50
N SER A 187 -0.25 15.49 -4.87
CA SER A 187 -0.39 14.23 -4.13
C SER A 187 0.78 13.27 -4.36
N ASN A 188 1.69 13.64 -5.26
CA ASN A 188 2.85 12.85 -5.67
C ASN A 188 2.45 11.41 -6.04
N GLY A 189 1.46 11.25 -6.92
CA GLY A 189 0.95 9.93 -7.28
C GLY A 189 0.21 9.21 -6.14
N LEU A 190 -0.63 9.94 -5.39
CA LEU A 190 -1.37 9.42 -4.22
C LEU A 190 -0.47 8.87 -3.09
N HIS A 191 0.73 9.43 -2.93
CA HIS A 191 1.59 9.11 -1.79
C HIS A 191 1.39 10.07 -0.61
N ASN A 192 0.78 11.24 -0.83
CA ASN A 192 0.38 12.16 0.23
C ASN A 192 -0.89 12.92 -0.12
N SER A 193 -1.51 13.53 0.90
CA SER A 193 -2.65 14.41 0.70
C SER A 193 -2.21 15.65 -0.07
N GLY A 194 -2.90 15.98 -1.17
CA GLY A 194 -2.50 17.07 -2.04
C GLY A 194 -3.52 17.33 -3.15
N ILE A 195 -3.49 18.53 -3.72
CA ILE A 195 -4.42 18.90 -4.81
C ILE A 195 -3.85 18.38 -6.14
N VAL A 196 -4.66 17.60 -6.84
CA VAL A 196 -4.43 17.16 -8.22
C VAL A 196 -5.36 17.95 -9.14
N ARG A 197 -4.82 18.48 -10.23
CA ARG A 197 -5.56 19.20 -11.27
C ARG A 197 -5.45 18.44 -12.57
N LEU A 198 -6.58 18.03 -13.11
CA LEU A 198 -6.72 17.22 -14.31
C LEU A 198 -7.42 18.04 -15.39
N SER A 199 -6.87 18.05 -16.59
CA SER A 199 -7.56 18.53 -17.79
C SER A 199 -8.24 17.33 -18.42
N LEU A 200 -9.57 17.33 -18.41
CA LEU A 200 -10.38 16.22 -18.89
C LEU A 200 -11.13 16.63 -20.17
N PRO A 201 -11.09 15.81 -21.23
CA PRO A 201 -11.99 15.98 -22.36
C PRO A 201 -13.41 15.56 -21.95
N ALA A 202 -14.36 15.63 -22.87
CA ALA A 202 -15.70 15.11 -22.64
C ALA A 202 -15.63 13.60 -22.35
N LEU A 203 -15.87 13.23 -21.09
CA LEU A 203 -15.83 11.85 -20.63
C LEU A 203 -17.08 11.09 -21.06
N TRP A 204 -16.94 9.77 -21.22
CA TRP A 204 -18.09 8.89 -21.40
C TRP A 204 -18.91 8.85 -20.11
N LYS A 205 -20.23 8.87 -20.27
CA LYS A 205 -21.20 8.76 -19.18
C LYS A 205 -21.87 7.39 -19.21
N ASP A 206 -21.98 6.78 -18.04
CA ASP A 206 -22.73 5.54 -17.90
C ASP A 206 -24.25 5.78 -17.90
N ALA A 207 -25.02 4.70 -17.73
CA ALA A 207 -26.48 4.76 -17.69
C ALA A 207 -27.03 5.59 -16.51
N GLN A 208 -26.22 5.83 -15.48
CA GLN A 208 -26.55 6.64 -14.31
C GLN A 208 -26.10 8.10 -14.48
N GLY A 209 -25.40 8.43 -15.58
CA GLY A 209 -24.88 9.76 -15.85
C GLY A 209 -23.51 10.04 -15.22
N LEU A 210 -22.85 9.04 -14.64
CA LEU A 210 -21.54 9.20 -14.00
C LEU A 210 -20.42 9.20 -15.03
N SER A 211 -19.46 10.10 -14.84
CA SER A 211 -18.18 10.12 -15.56
C SER A 211 -17.11 9.45 -14.72
N TRP A 212 -16.31 8.58 -15.34
CA TRP A 212 -15.40 7.69 -14.62
C TRP A 212 -13.93 8.09 -14.79
N LEU A 213 -13.24 8.17 -13.65
CA LEU A 213 -11.80 8.21 -13.53
C LEU A 213 -11.30 6.93 -12.85
N ALA A 214 -10.04 6.57 -13.11
CA ALA A 214 -9.38 5.48 -12.41
C ALA A 214 -7.96 5.86 -12.05
N VAL A 215 -7.47 5.29 -10.96
CA VAL A 215 -6.06 5.34 -10.60
C VAL A 215 -5.54 3.91 -10.52
N ARG A 216 -4.46 3.63 -11.24
CA ARG A 216 -3.86 2.29 -11.32
C ARG A 216 -2.45 2.31 -10.76
N GLN A 217 -2.08 1.23 -10.08
CA GLN A 217 -0.74 0.99 -9.62
C GLN A 217 -0.33 -0.45 -9.96
N ALA A 218 0.84 -0.61 -10.56
CA ALA A 218 1.42 -1.93 -10.79
C ALA A 218 1.68 -2.63 -9.44
N PRO A 219 1.63 -3.96 -9.37
CA PRO A 219 1.90 -4.68 -8.14
C PRO A 219 3.36 -4.46 -7.70
N ALA A 220 3.57 -4.20 -6.41
CA ALA A 220 4.91 -4.01 -5.83
C ALA A 220 5.74 -5.30 -5.76
N SER A 221 5.10 -6.46 -5.89
CA SER A 221 5.73 -7.79 -5.85
C SER A 221 5.11 -8.69 -6.92
N ALA A 222 5.88 -9.68 -7.38
CA ALA A 222 5.39 -10.71 -8.30
C ALA A 222 4.34 -11.64 -7.65
N ALA A 223 4.20 -11.58 -6.31
CA ALA A 223 3.17 -12.30 -5.57
C ALA A 223 1.76 -11.94 -6.08
N PRO A 224 0.90 -12.93 -6.36
CA PRO A 224 -0.49 -12.66 -6.70
C PRO A 224 -1.18 -11.95 -5.53
N PHE A 225 -1.91 -10.87 -5.83
CA PHE A 225 -2.70 -10.09 -4.86
C PHE A 225 -1.91 -9.35 -3.76
N SER A 226 -0.67 -8.93 -4.02
CA SER A 226 0.03 -8.00 -3.09
C SER A 226 -0.84 -6.76 -2.86
N PRO A 227 -1.16 -6.38 -1.61
CA PRO A 227 -1.91 -5.17 -1.35
C PRO A 227 -1.13 -3.97 -1.90
N PRO A 228 -1.82 -2.96 -2.45
CA PRO A 228 -1.14 -1.78 -2.92
C PRO A 228 -0.48 -1.05 -1.75
N GLN A 229 0.69 -0.47 -1.99
CA GLN A 229 1.38 0.37 -1.00
C GLN A 229 0.81 1.79 -1.03
N PHE A 230 -0.52 1.92 -0.91
CA PHE A 230 -1.18 3.20 -0.74
C PHE A 230 -1.15 3.61 0.73
N ALA A 231 -1.19 4.92 0.96
CA ALA A 231 -1.75 5.46 2.19
C ALA A 231 -3.26 5.16 2.21
N LEU A 232 -3.86 4.95 3.39
CA LEU A 232 -5.31 4.71 3.45
C LEU A 232 -6.03 5.97 2.97
N LEU A 233 -6.93 5.82 2.01
CA LEU A 233 -7.77 6.93 1.56
C LEU A 233 -8.87 7.18 2.59
N ARG A 234 -8.86 8.35 3.21
CA ARG A 234 -9.90 8.81 4.14
C ARG A 234 -11.07 9.44 3.40
N ASP A 235 -10.76 10.36 2.48
CA ASP A 235 -11.78 11.13 1.74
C ASP A 235 -11.20 11.69 0.42
N ILE A 236 -12.06 12.11 -0.51
CA ILE A 236 -11.68 12.85 -1.73
C ILE A 236 -12.56 14.10 -1.85
N GLY A 237 -11.95 15.27 -1.63
CA GLY A 237 -12.61 16.55 -1.90
C GLY A 237 -12.55 16.93 -3.38
N LEU A 238 -13.68 17.33 -3.96
CA LEU A 238 -13.74 17.92 -5.30
C LEU A 238 -13.66 19.45 -5.25
N HIS A 239 -13.27 20.06 -6.37
CA HIS A 239 -13.11 21.51 -6.54
C HIS A 239 -12.15 22.15 -5.53
N ALA A 240 -11.15 21.38 -5.08
CA ALA A 240 -10.20 21.84 -4.08
C ALA A 240 -9.29 22.96 -4.61
N VAL A 241 -9.07 23.99 -3.77
CA VAL A 241 -8.20 25.13 -4.07
C VAL A 241 -7.28 25.38 -2.86
N ARG A 242 -6.04 25.79 -3.13
CA ARG A 242 -5.11 26.24 -2.10
C ARG A 242 -5.37 27.72 -1.80
N VAL A 243 -5.63 28.03 -0.54
CA VAL A 243 -5.65 29.40 -0.01
C VAL A 243 -4.37 29.67 0.77
N ARG A 244 -3.96 30.94 0.84
CA ARG A 244 -2.82 31.39 1.65
C ARG A 244 -3.30 32.46 2.60
N TYR A 245 -2.78 32.44 3.83
CA TYR A 245 -3.01 33.51 4.78
C TYR A 245 -2.50 34.84 4.20
N GLN A 246 -3.30 35.89 4.38
CA GLN A 246 -2.95 37.27 4.08
C GLN A 246 -3.45 38.11 5.23
N GLY A 247 -2.54 38.57 6.09
CA GLY A 247 -2.85 39.44 7.20
C GLY A 247 -1.58 40.07 7.78
N GLN A 248 -1.75 40.94 8.77
CA GLN A 248 -0.65 41.71 9.35
C GLN A 248 -0.15 41.15 10.69
N ASN A 249 -0.93 40.28 11.34
CA ASN A 249 -0.56 39.72 12.64
C ASN A 249 0.00 38.31 12.46
N ASP A 250 1.31 38.18 12.56
CA ASP A 250 2.00 36.91 12.35
C ASP A 250 2.14 36.07 13.63
N GLN A 251 1.80 36.62 14.80
CA GLN A 251 2.02 35.92 16.08
C GLN A 251 1.24 34.62 16.19
N HIS A 252 0.04 34.57 15.61
CA HIS A 252 -0.80 33.37 15.63
C HIS A 252 -0.31 32.27 14.67
N LEU A 253 0.61 32.57 13.74
CA LEU A 253 1.08 31.61 12.73
C LEU A 253 1.84 30.44 13.33
N GLY A 254 2.35 30.57 14.57
CA GLY A 254 2.95 29.47 15.31
C GLY A 254 1.97 28.36 15.70
N GLN A 255 0.65 28.63 15.64
CA GLN A 255 -0.39 27.64 15.86
C GLN A 255 -1.13 27.37 14.56
N ALA A 256 -1.17 26.12 14.13
CA ALA A 256 -1.96 25.72 12.97
C ALA A 256 -3.45 26.01 13.19
N LEU A 257 -4.08 26.65 12.21
CA LEU A 257 -5.53 26.83 12.15
C LEU A 257 -6.19 25.45 12.06
N ALA A 258 -7.04 25.13 13.04
CA ALA A 258 -7.75 23.86 13.07
C ALA A 258 -8.61 23.63 11.81
N ALA A 259 -8.83 22.36 11.48
CA ALA A 259 -9.71 21.98 10.37
C ALA A 259 -11.15 22.50 10.62
N GLY A 260 -11.85 22.83 9.54
CA GLY A 260 -13.25 23.27 9.57
C GLY A 260 -13.49 24.73 9.97
N LEU A 261 -12.44 25.51 10.28
CA LEU A 261 -12.61 26.90 10.73
C LEU A 261 -12.97 27.86 9.58
N ILE A 262 -12.39 27.69 8.39
CA ILE A 262 -12.76 28.52 7.23
C ILE A 262 -14.10 28.02 6.67
N SER A 263 -15.14 28.85 6.81
CA SER A 263 -16.52 28.53 6.41
C SER A 263 -17.10 29.44 5.32
N GLN A 264 -16.53 30.64 5.11
CA GLN A 264 -17.09 31.66 4.22
C GLN A 264 -16.01 32.49 3.52
N GLN A 265 -16.38 33.12 2.40
CA GLN A 265 -15.56 34.07 1.64
C GLN A 265 -15.84 35.51 2.06
N GLN A 266 -14.81 36.35 1.96
CA GLN A 266 -14.93 37.79 2.16
C GLN A 266 -14.28 38.54 0.98
N PRO A 267 -15.07 39.24 0.14
CA PRO A 267 -16.53 39.29 0.12
C PRO A 267 -17.16 37.96 -0.36
N PRO A 268 -18.43 37.67 0.00
CA PRO A 268 -19.10 36.44 -0.42
C PRO A 268 -19.35 36.42 -1.94
N HIS A 269 -19.11 35.28 -2.59
CA HIS A 269 -19.40 35.08 -4.02
C HIS A 269 -20.70 34.28 -4.22
N PRO A 270 -21.71 34.78 -4.96
CA PRO A 270 -23.03 34.15 -5.06
C PRO A 270 -23.03 32.76 -5.72
N ALA A 271 -22.02 32.44 -6.54
CA ALA A 271 -21.88 31.11 -7.17
C ALA A 271 -21.29 30.03 -6.23
N VAL A 272 -20.86 30.39 -5.01
CA VAL A 272 -20.27 29.45 -4.06
C VAL A 272 -21.28 29.18 -2.95
N ALA A 273 -21.85 27.96 -2.94
CA ALA A 273 -22.86 27.59 -1.95
C ALA A 273 -22.26 27.36 -0.55
N SER A 274 -21.09 26.72 -0.47
CA SER A 274 -20.44 26.37 0.79
C SER A 274 -18.94 26.21 0.62
N ILE A 275 -18.19 26.40 1.71
CA ILE A 275 -16.73 26.19 1.77
C ILE A 275 -16.44 25.35 3.00
N THR A 276 -15.55 24.37 2.83
CA THR A 276 -15.06 23.53 3.92
C THR A 276 -13.54 23.47 3.88
N GLN A 277 -12.92 23.53 5.06
CA GLN A 277 -11.48 23.35 5.24
C GLN A 277 -11.22 21.95 5.81
N PRO A 278 -10.87 20.96 4.98
CA PRO A 278 -10.75 19.56 5.41
C PRO A 278 -9.55 19.27 6.34
N ALA A 279 -8.48 20.05 6.27
CA ALA A 279 -7.26 19.83 7.04
C ALA A 279 -6.77 21.11 7.75
N MET A 280 -5.94 20.92 8.78
CA MET A 280 -5.30 22.03 9.49
C MET A 280 -4.41 22.85 8.55
N SER A 281 -4.21 24.14 8.84
CA SER A 281 -3.24 24.93 8.08
C SER A 281 -1.82 24.41 8.29
N GLN A 282 -0.98 24.60 7.28
CA GLN A 282 0.41 24.15 7.28
C GLN A 282 1.32 25.34 6.98
N ASP A 283 2.61 25.19 7.28
CA ASP A 283 3.69 26.12 6.93
C ASP A 283 3.56 27.53 7.57
N GLY A 284 2.77 27.67 8.64
CA GLY A 284 2.70 28.89 9.44
C GLY A 284 3.94 29.03 10.32
N LEU A 285 4.62 30.17 10.23
CA LEU A 285 5.76 30.52 11.07
C LEU A 285 5.54 31.94 11.61
N PRO A 286 5.64 32.15 12.93
CA PRO A 286 5.60 33.49 13.49
C PRO A 286 6.87 34.26 13.11
N SER A 287 6.84 35.57 13.28
CA SER A 287 8.05 36.39 13.14
C SER A 287 9.14 35.88 14.08
N GLU A 288 10.36 35.81 13.53
CA GLU A 288 11.55 35.34 14.25
C GLU A 288 11.85 36.25 15.45
N SER A 289 12.19 35.67 16.60
CA SER A 289 12.65 36.42 17.78
C SER A 289 14.17 36.67 17.71
N ASP A 290 14.65 37.68 18.43
CA ASP A 290 16.09 38.02 18.46
C ASP A 290 16.99 36.84 18.87
N ASP A 291 16.54 36.01 19.81
CA ASP A 291 17.28 34.81 20.23
C ASP A 291 17.34 33.76 19.12
N THR A 292 16.21 33.48 18.47
CA THR A 292 16.18 32.53 17.32
C THR A 292 17.01 33.06 16.15
N PHE A 293 16.96 34.37 15.90
CA PHE A 293 17.80 35.04 14.92
C PHE A 293 19.29 34.89 15.23
N ALA A 294 19.71 35.09 16.48
CA ALA A 294 21.10 34.94 16.89
C ALA A 294 21.61 33.50 16.68
N VAL A 295 20.78 32.50 17.01
CA VAL A 295 21.09 31.08 16.77
C VAL A 295 21.20 30.80 15.28
N ARG A 296 20.22 31.25 14.47
CA ARG A 296 20.25 31.05 13.01
C ARG A 296 21.45 31.73 12.36
N ALA A 297 21.82 32.93 12.82
CA ALA A 297 23.00 33.65 12.35
C ALA A 297 24.30 32.88 12.69
N ALA A 298 24.42 32.36 13.92
CA ALA A 298 25.57 31.57 14.35
C ALA A 298 25.71 30.27 13.55
N GLU A 299 24.61 29.52 13.36
CA GLU A 299 24.61 28.30 12.55
C GLU A 299 24.95 28.63 11.08
N ARG A 300 24.38 29.69 10.52
CA ARG A 300 24.70 30.13 9.15
C ARG A 300 26.17 30.49 8.95
N LEU A 301 26.82 31.09 9.94
CA LEU A 301 28.25 31.37 9.93
C LEU A 301 29.10 30.08 10.04
N ALA A 302 28.62 29.08 10.79
CA ALA A 302 29.29 27.79 10.94
C ALA A 302 29.27 26.98 9.63
N HIS A 303 28.09 26.73 9.04
CA HIS A 303 27.96 25.90 7.84
C HIS A 303 28.14 26.68 6.53
N LYS A 304 28.12 28.02 6.55
CA LYS A 304 28.32 28.92 5.38
C LYS A 304 27.44 28.61 4.17
N GLY A 305 26.25 28.07 4.42
CA GLY A 305 25.30 27.61 3.39
C GLY A 305 25.77 26.40 2.57
N ARG A 306 26.71 25.58 3.07
CA ARG A 306 27.21 24.38 2.39
C ARG A 306 27.05 23.15 3.28
N VAL A 307 26.79 21.99 2.68
CA VAL A 307 26.74 20.70 3.40
C VAL A 307 28.06 19.94 3.23
N LEU A 308 28.92 19.95 4.26
CA LEU A 308 30.21 19.26 4.23
C LEU A 308 30.29 18.14 5.27
N THR A 309 29.86 18.43 6.49
CA THR A 309 29.84 17.50 7.62
C THR A 309 28.44 16.95 7.86
N ALA A 310 28.33 15.83 8.58
CA ALA A 310 27.03 15.25 8.96
C ALA A 310 26.14 16.28 9.68
N ARG A 311 26.74 17.07 10.59
CA ARG A 311 26.06 18.16 11.29
C ARG A 311 25.51 19.21 10.32
N ASP A 312 26.26 19.59 9.28
CA ASP A 312 25.78 20.59 8.32
C ASP A 312 24.53 20.10 7.58
N TYR A 313 24.49 18.82 7.18
CA TYR A 313 23.30 18.22 6.59
C TYR A 313 22.11 18.29 7.54
N GLU A 314 22.29 17.86 8.80
CA GLU A 314 21.23 17.85 9.80
C GLU A 314 20.69 19.27 10.06
N LYS A 315 21.59 20.24 10.31
CA LYS A 315 21.21 21.62 10.61
C LYS A 315 20.55 22.32 9.44
N LEU A 316 21.07 22.16 8.22
CA LEU A 316 20.48 22.80 7.04
C LEU A 316 19.11 22.23 6.69
N VAL A 317 18.88 20.93 6.89
CA VAL A 317 17.55 20.35 6.68
C VAL A 317 16.57 20.86 7.74
N LEU A 318 16.95 20.88 9.02
CA LEU A 318 16.09 21.42 10.09
C LEU A 318 15.77 22.91 9.90
N ASP A 319 16.72 23.71 9.41
CA ASP A 319 16.53 25.15 9.13
C ASP A 319 15.56 25.40 7.96
N HIS A 320 15.67 24.62 6.88
CA HIS A 320 14.83 24.83 5.69
C HIS A 320 13.46 24.16 5.76
N PHE A 321 13.29 23.14 6.61
CA PHE A 321 12.07 22.33 6.68
C PHE A 321 11.55 22.25 8.12
N PRO A 322 10.78 23.26 8.57
CA PRO A 322 10.22 23.29 9.94
C PRO A 322 9.27 22.13 10.24
N SER A 323 8.68 21.52 9.20
CA SER A 323 7.87 20.30 9.31
C SER A 323 8.69 19.07 9.74
N VAL A 324 10.03 19.16 9.78
CA VAL A 324 10.93 18.08 10.20
C VAL A 324 11.26 18.23 11.67
N ALA A 325 10.98 17.20 12.47
CA ALA A 325 11.33 17.19 13.89
C ALA A 325 12.79 16.80 14.12
N MET A 326 13.27 15.80 13.37
CA MET A 326 14.59 15.21 13.58
C MET A 326 15.21 14.77 12.26
N VAL A 327 16.52 14.99 12.14
CA VAL A 327 17.33 14.53 11.01
C VAL A 327 18.58 13.86 11.57
N LYS A 328 18.97 12.73 10.96
CA LYS A 328 20.25 12.08 11.25
C LYS A 328 20.99 11.80 9.95
N ALA A 329 22.21 12.30 9.84
CA ALA A 329 23.06 12.09 8.68
C ALA A 329 24.07 10.98 8.94
N ILE A 330 23.98 9.91 8.16
CA ILE A 330 24.83 8.73 8.28
C ILE A 330 25.69 8.62 7.03
N ARG A 331 27.00 8.46 7.25
CA ARG A 331 27.92 8.15 6.17
C ARG A 331 27.69 6.72 5.72
N GLN A 332 27.36 6.53 4.45
CA GLN A 332 27.19 5.23 3.84
C GLN A 332 28.37 4.95 2.89
N PRO A 333 29.32 4.09 3.27
CA PRO A 333 30.35 3.63 2.34
C PRO A 333 29.67 2.79 1.25
N GLN A 334 29.98 3.06 -0.02
CA GLN A 334 29.52 2.20 -1.11
C GLN A 334 30.51 1.09 -1.39
N ALA A 335 30.01 -0.14 -1.51
CA ALA A 335 30.83 -1.28 -1.92
C ALA A 335 31.40 -1.06 -3.32
N GLY A 336 32.73 -1.10 -3.46
CA GLY A 336 33.42 -1.05 -4.75
C GLY A 336 33.68 0.33 -5.36
N LYS A 337 33.37 1.44 -4.66
CA LYS A 337 33.72 2.81 -5.10
C LYS A 337 34.38 3.60 -3.96
N THR A 338 35.32 4.48 -4.31
CA THR A 338 35.92 5.50 -3.41
C THR A 338 34.94 6.60 -2.99
N ARG A 339 33.70 6.59 -3.51
CA ARG A 339 32.69 7.61 -3.25
C ARG A 339 31.96 7.38 -1.93
N SER A 340 31.98 8.37 -1.04
CA SER A 340 31.18 8.40 0.18
C SER A 340 29.73 8.81 -0.15
N GLY A 341 28.77 7.92 0.09
CA GLY A 341 27.35 8.29 0.11
C GLY A 341 26.96 8.88 1.46
N VAL A 342 25.94 9.72 1.48
CA VAL A 342 25.29 10.22 2.69
C VAL A 342 23.84 9.76 2.66
N ARG A 343 23.40 9.13 3.76
CA ARG A 343 22.00 8.78 3.98
C ARG A 343 21.43 9.71 5.05
N LEU A 344 20.36 10.41 4.72
CA LEU A 344 19.60 11.24 5.66
C LEU A 344 18.36 10.50 6.11
N ILE A 345 18.26 10.29 7.41
CA ILE A 345 17.04 9.79 8.06
C ILE A 345 16.25 11.01 8.52
N VAL A 346 15.00 11.09 8.10
CA VAL A 346 14.16 12.29 8.33
C VAL A 346 12.88 11.89 9.03
N ALA A 347 12.68 12.33 10.27
CA ALA A 347 11.41 12.17 10.99
C ALA A 347 10.65 13.52 11.01
N PRO A 348 9.43 13.58 10.44
CA PRO A 348 8.60 14.78 10.51
C PRO A 348 8.07 15.04 11.92
N GLN A 349 7.60 16.26 12.14
CA GLN A 349 6.77 16.56 13.30
C GLN A 349 5.47 15.76 13.23
N PRO A 350 5.01 15.18 14.35
CA PRO A 350 3.77 14.43 14.36
C PRO A 350 2.57 15.38 14.19
N GLU A 351 1.62 15.00 13.32
CA GLU A 351 0.41 15.79 13.06
C GLU A 351 -0.56 15.82 14.26
N SER A 352 -0.43 14.86 15.17
CA SER A 352 -1.22 14.75 16.39
C SER A 352 -0.36 14.21 17.53
N ALA A 353 -0.71 14.53 18.77
CA ALA A 353 0.03 14.06 19.95
C ALA A 353 0.04 12.52 20.07
N ASP A 354 -0.97 11.85 19.54
CA ASP A 354 -1.12 10.39 19.59
C ASP A 354 -0.27 9.69 18.51
N LEU A 355 0.20 10.41 17.49
CA LEU A 355 1.03 9.85 16.43
C LEU A 355 2.49 9.78 16.89
N LEU A 356 2.85 8.68 17.54
CA LEU A 356 4.20 8.47 18.07
C LEU A 356 5.23 8.03 17.00
N GLN A 357 4.79 7.64 15.80
CA GLN A 357 5.68 7.13 14.76
C GLN A 357 5.48 7.89 13.45
N PRO A 358 5.80 9.19 13.41
CA PRO A 358 5.49 10.04 12.27
C PRO A 358 6.42 9.74 11.08
N LEU A 359 5.88 9.39 9.92
CA LEU A 359 6.70 9.07 8.73
C LEU A 359 6.75 10.23 7.72
N PRO A 360 7.92 10.51 7.13
CA PRO A 360 8.04 11.56 6.13
C PRO A 360 7.28 11.19 4.86
N SER A 361 6.43 12.11 4.38
CA SER A 361 5.83 11.94 3.05
C SER A 361 6.90 11.89 1.96
N ARG A 362 6.64 11.15 0.87
CA ARG A 362 7.56 11.10 -0.28
C ARG A 362 7.85 12.49 -0.88
N LYS A 363 6.86 13.39 -0.83
CA LYS A 363 7.05 14.78 -1.24
C LYS A 363 8.08 15.48 -0.36
N LEU A 364 7.96 15.38 0.97
CA LEU A 364 8.94 15.97 1.88
C LEU A 364 10.35 15.42 1.61
N GLN A 365 10.48 14.12 1.38
CA GLN A 365 11.76 13.51 1.00
C GLN A 365 12.30 14.07 -0.34
N ALA A 366 11.45 14.18 -1.37
CA ALA A 366 11.85 14.73 -2.65
C ALA A 366 12.24 16.22 -2.56
N ASP A 367 11.49 17.01 -1.79
CA ASP A 367 11.75 18.44 -1.58
C ASP A 367 13.09 18.64 -0.85
N ILE A 368 13.38 17.85 0.20
CA ILE A 368 14.67 17.87 0.90
C ILE A 368 15.79 17.46 -0.06
N LEU A 369 15.60 16.39 -0.83
CA LEU A 369 16.62 15.91 -1.78
C LEU A 369 16.95 16.99 -2.82
N ALA A 370 15.93 17.58 -3.46
CA ALA A 370 16.11 18.63 -4.45
C ALA A 370 16.81 19.86 -3.85
N LYS A 371 16.46 20.24 -2.62
CA LYS A 371 17.08 21.38 -1.94
C LYS A 371 18.55 21.12 -1.62
N ILE A 372 18.86 20.01 -0.97
CA ILE A 372 20.23 19.69 -0.53
C ILE A 372 21.16 19.43 -1.73
N GLN A 373 20.63 18.87 -2.82
CA GLN A 373 21.40 18.67 -4.06
C GLN A 373 22.00 19.96 -4.63
N THR A 374 21.36 21.11 -4.42
CA THR A 374 21.87 22.40 -4.91
C THR A 374 23.09 22.92 -4.15
N ILE A 375 23.32 22.43 -2.92
CA ILE A 375 24.36 22.93 -2.00
C ILE A 375 25.38 21.85 -1.60
N MET A 376 25.20 20.62 -2.08
CA MET A 376 26.09 19.51 -1.81
C MET A 376 27.26 19.42 -2.79
N PRO A 377 28.40 18.82 -2.40
CA PRO A 377 29.49 18.55 -3.32
C PRO A 377 29.03 17.66 -4.50
N PRO A 378 29.45 17.95 -5.75
CA PRO A 378 28.91 17.32 -6.95
C PRO A 378 29.16 15.80 -7.03
N ASP A 379 30.20 15.29 -6.36
CA ASP A 379 30.59 13.87 -6.42
C ASP A 379 30.05 13.03 -5.24
N THR A 380 29.15 13.60 -4.43
CA THR A 380 28.51 12.92 -3.29
C THR A 380 27.15 12.39 -3.71
N GLN A 381 26.78 11.18 -3.26
CA GLN A 381 25.42 10.66 -3.44
C GLN A 381 24.61 10.88 -2.17
N LEU A 382 23.41 11.44 -2.33
CA LEU A 382 22.46 11.66 -1.25
C LEU A 382 21.29 10.69 -1.40
N ASN A 383 20.99 9.97 -0.31
CA ASN A 383 19.76 9.21 -0.20
C ASN A 383 18.98 9.70 1.03
N ILE A 384 17.67 9.84 0.90
CA ILE A 384 16.79 10.23 1.98
C ILE A 384 15.87 9.04 2.27
N SER A 385 15.82 8.63 3.53
CA SER A 385 15.05 7.47 3.96
C SER A 385 14.17 7.83 5.16
N ALA A 386 13.03 7.16 5.25
CA ALA A 386 12.21 7.20 6.45
C ALA A 386 12.95 6.59 7.65
N PRO A 387 12.63 7.01 8.88
CA PRO A 387 13.16 6.43 10.10
C PRO A 387 12.58 5.05 10.36
N SER A 388 13.39 4.16 10.92
CA SER A 388 12.91 2.93 11.54
C SER A 388 12.65 3.21 13.02
N TYR A 389 11.46 2.88 13.52
CA TYR A 389 11.12 3.11 14.92
C TYR A 389 11.35 1.86 15.76
N LEU A 390 12.07 2.01 16.87
CA LEU A 390 12.16 0.99 17.91
C LEU A 390 11.27 1.44 19.07
N VAL A 391 10.15 0.76 19.25
CA VAL A 391 9.18 1.12 20.28
C VAL A 391 9.68 0.62 21.63
N TYR A 392 9.59 1.44 22.66
CA TYR A 392 9.92 1.03 24.02
C TYR A 392 8.84 1.37 25.02
N ARG A 393 8.69 0.51 26.02
CA ARG A 393 7.75 0.66 27.11
C ARG A 393 8.51 0.64 28.42
N LEU A 394 8.02 1.41 29.38
CA LEU A 394 8.55 1.40 30.75
C LEU A 394 7.57 0.65 31.63
N ASN A 395 8.12 -0.18 32.52
CA ASN A 395 7.41 -0.79 33.63
C ASN A 395 7.86 -0.10 34.92
N CYS A 396 6.95 0.66 35.51
CA CYS A 396 7.21 1.55 36.63
C CYS A 396 6.47 1.08 37.87
N ASN A 397 7.23 0.71 38.90
CA ASN A 397 6.71 0.41 40.23
C ASN A 397 6.78 1.69 41.07
N LEU A 398 5.64 2.18 41.53
CA LEU A 398 5.55 3.47 42.22
C LEU A 398 4.55 3.45 43.38
N VAL A 399 4.74 4.38 44.30
CA VAL A 399 3.82 4.67 45.41
C VAL A 399 3.20 6.04 45.15
N LEU A 400 1.88 6.08 45.02
CA LEU A 400 1.13 7.33 44.86
C LEU A 400 0.85 7.96 46.22
N ASN A 401 0.74 9.29 46.23
CA ASN A 401 0.26 10.02 47.40
C ASN A 401 -1.21 9.64 47.68
N PRO A 402 -1.58 9.42 48.95
CA PRO A 402 -2.91 8.92 49.33
C PRO A 402 -4.05 9.88 48.96
N ASP A 403 -3.74 11.16 48.74
CA ASP A 403 -4.70 12.19 48.36
C ASP A 403 -5.15 12.09 46.89
N TYR A 404 -4.55 11.21 46.09
CA TYR A 404 -4.83 11.08 44.65
C TYR A 404 -5.51 9.75 44.32
N GLU A 405 -6.55 9.81 43.48
CA GLU A 405 -7.17 8.59 42.94
C GLU A 405 -6.29 7.92 41.88
N ALA A 406 -5.98 6.65 42.09
CA ALA A 406 -5.00 5.90 41.29
C ALA A 406 -5.31 5.87 39.79
N GLY A 407 -6.52 5.46 39.40
CA GLY A 407 -6.85 5.20 37.99
C GLY A 407 -6.69 6.43 37.09
N ALA A 408 -7.34 7.54 37.46
CA ALA A 408 -7.28 8.78 36.68
C ALA A 408 -5.88 9.41 36.71
N THR A 409 -5.18 9.31 37.84
CA THR A 409 -3.82 9.85 38.01
C THR A 409 -2.83 9.12 37.11
N LEU A 410 -2.86 7.79 37.09
CA LEU A 410 -1.98 6.97 36.24
C LEU A 410 -2.22 7.22 34.74
N GLN A 411 -3.46 7.45 34.31
CA GLN A 411 -3.75 7.82 32.91
C GLN A 411 -3.14 9.17 32.53
N LYS A 412 -3.34 10.21 33.36
CA LYS A 412 -2.75 11.54 33.13
C LYS A 412 -1.22 11.50 33.20
N LEU A 413 -0.68 10.65 34.07
CA LEU A 413 0.76 10.46 34.21
C LEU A 413 1.34 9.72 32.99
N ASN A 414 0.65 8.71 32.46
CA ASN A 414 1.03 8.06 31.21
C ASN A 414 1.15 9.06 30.06
N GLN A 415 0.17 9.96 29.88
CA GLN A 415 0.21 10.99 28.84
C GLN A 415 1.40 11.95 29.01
N ARG A 416 1.64 12.42 30.24
CA ARG A 416 2.80 13.28 30.57
C ARG A 416 4.13 12.56 30.33
N LEU A 417 4.21 11.27 30.69
CA LEU A 417 5.39 10.45 30.48
C LEU A 417 5.65 10.24 28.99
N ILE A 418 4.63 9.93 28.19
CA ILE A 418 4.76 9.82 26.73
C ILE A 418 5.30 11.13 26.15
N GLN A 419 4.71 12.27 26.52
CA GLN A 419 5.16 13.58 26.04
C GLN A 419 6.63 13.86 26.43
N PHE A 420 7.05 13.49 27.64
CA PHE A 420 8.44 13.63 28.07
C PHE A 420 9.38 12.72 27.28
N LEU A 421 8.97 11.47 27.03
CA LEU A 421 9.77 10.43 26.37
C LEU A 421 9.82 10.58 24.84
N SER A 422 8.87 11.31 24.25
CA SER A 422 8.79 11.57 22.82
C SER A 422 10.02 12.34 22.30
N PRO A 423 10.73 11.83 21.26
CA PRO A 423 11.93 12.47 20.71
C PRO A 423 11.69 13.92 20.22
N TRP A 424 10.51 14.19 19.67
CA TRP A 424 10.16 15.52 19.15
C TRP A 424 9.81 16.54 20.23
N ALA A 425 9.59 16.12 21.49
CA ALA A 425 9.35 17.05 22.58
C ALA A 425 10.65 17.65 23.15
N ASN A 426 11.78 16.96 22.97
CA ASN A 426 13.08 17.43 23.45
C ASN A 426 14.17 17.21 22.39
N THR A 427 14.51 18.28 21.68
CA THR A 427 15.48 18.30 20.57
C THR A 427 16.89 17.87 20.96
N GLN A 428 17.22 17.76 22.26
CA GLN A 428 18.52 17.28 22.73
C GLN A 428 18.64 15.75 22.73
N ARG A 429 17.52 15.02 22.64
CA ARG A 429 17.49 13.56 22.62
C ARG A 429 17.60 13.06 21.19
N LEU A 430 18.83 12.93 20.70
CA LEU A 430 19.11 12.07 19.55
C LEU A 430 18.75 10.65 19.97
N GLY A 431 17.58 10.15 19.53
CA GLY A 431 16.90 8.92 19.98
C GLY A 431 17.63 7.59 19.79
N ALA A 432 18.95 7.56 20.00
CA ALA A 432 19.80 6.38 20.00
C ALA A 432 19.94 5.74 21.39
N ARG A 433 19.87 6.53 22.47
CA ARG A 433 20.00 6.03 23.86
C ARG A 433 19.13 6.82 24.84
N PHE A 434 18.50 6.12 25.76
CA PHE A 434 17.66 6.68 26.82
C PHE A 434 18.01 6.05 28.18
N TYR A 435 18.37 6.85 29.17
CA TYR A 435 18.68 6.36 30.52
C TYR A 435 17.43 6.27 31.38
N LEU A 436 17.23 5.15 32.07
CA LEU A 436 16.04 4.93 32.91
C LEU A 436 16.02 5.87 34.14
N SER A 437 17.19 6.36 34.58
CA SER A 437 17.28 7.38 35.62
C SER A 437 16.59 8.68 35.23
N GLU A 438 16.63 9.09 33.96
CA GLU A 438 15.94 10.31 33.51
C GLU A 438 14.41 10.17 33.62
N ALA A 439 13.86 8.97 33.36
CA ALA A 439 12.45 8.70 33.62
C ALA A 439 12.15 8.71 35.12
N SER A 440 13.04 8.15 35.94
CA SER A 440 12.90 8.16 37.40
C SER A 440 12.84 9.57 37.95
N ASP A 441 13.74 10.45 37.52
CA ASP A 441 13.79 11.85 37.97
C ASP A 441 12.54 12.61 37.56
N PHE A 442 12.07 12.41 36.32
CA PHE A 442 10.82 13.00 35.84
C PHE A 442 9.60 12.56 36.64
N LEU A 443 9.52 11.26 36.96
CA LEU A 443 8.44 10.68 37.74
C LEU A 443 8.49 11.16 39.21
N ALA A 444 9.67 11.17 39.83
CA ALA A 444 9.86 11.64 41.19
C ALA A 444 9.54 13.14 41.36
N ALA A 445 9.63 13.94 40.28
CA ALA A 445 9.27 15.34 40.30
C ALA A 445 7.74 15.60 40.26
N GLN A 446 6.91 14.57 40.03
CA GLN A 446 5.46 14.74 39.98
C GLN A 446 4.85 14.79 41.39
N ILE A 447 3.95 15.75 41.62
CA ILE A 447 3.31 15.96 42.94
C ILE A 447 2.44 14.78 43.39
N GLU A 448 2.02 13.92 42.46
CA GLU A 448 1.16 12.77 42.76
C GLU A 448 1.96 11.53 43.19
N ILE A 449 3.27 11.52 42.98
CA ILE A 449 4.15 10.40 43.33
C ILE A 449 4.81 10.67 44.68
N SER A 450 4.70 9.70 45.60
CA SER A 450 5.48 9.67 46.84
C SER A 450 6.87 9.10 46.60
N HIS A 451 6.94 7.93 45.94
CA HIS A 451 8.19 7.21 45.68
C HIS A 451 8.15 6.47 44.35
N VAL A 452 9.30 6.47 43.66
CA VAL A 452 9.57 5.57 42.53
C VAL A 452 10.43 4.42 43.06
N VAL A 453 9.92 3.20 42.99
CA VAL A 453 10.59 2.03 43.59
C VAL A 453 11.49 1.34 42.57
N ALA A 454 10.98 1.04 41.38
CA ALA A 454 11.74 0.40 40.32
C ALA A 454 11.24 0.83 38.93
N ILE A 455 12.16 0.94 37.98
CA ILE A 455 11.85 1.15 36.56
C ILE A 455 12.59 0.13 35.72
N ARG A 456 11.84 -0.59 34.89
CA ARG A 456 12.40 -1.52 33.89
C ARG A 456 11.98 -1.07 32.50
N GLY A 457 12.87 -1.26 31.53
CA GLY A 457 12.63 -0.90 30.13
C GLY A 457 12.47 -2.14 29.26
N GLU A 458 11.46 -2.13 28.40
CA GLU A 458 11.20 -3.16 27.41
C GLU A 458 11.19 -2.55 26.01
N THR A 459 11.71 -3.25 25.01
CA THR A 459 11.70 -2.81 23.61
C THR A 459 10.95 -3.79 22.72
N SER A 460 10.32 -3.30 21.66
CA SER A 460 9.62 -4.09 20.65
C SER A 460 9.82 -3.51 19.25
N GLN A 461 10.04 -4.38 18.26
CA GLN A 461 10.07 -3.99 16.85
C GLN A 461 8.67 -4.04 16.21
N ASP A 462 7.85 -5.02 16.60
CA ASP A 462 6.52 -5.25 16.02
C ASP A 462 5.37 -4.74 16.91
N GLY A 463 5.67 -4.26 18.11
CA GLY A 463 4.70 -3.81 19.13
C GLY A 463 4.00 -4.95 19.90
N THR A 464 4.18 -6.20 19.47
CA THR A 464 3.54 -7.39 20.06
C THR A 464 4.47 -8.15 21.01
N HIS A 465 5.73 -8.37 20.59
CA HIS A 465 6.72 -9.07 21.37
C HIS A 465 7.65 -8.08 22.07
N TRP A 466 7.63 -8.08 23.40
CA TRP A 466 8.40 -7.18 24.25
C TRP A 466 9.62 -7.91 24.81
N LEU A 467 10.80 -7.31 24.62
CA LEU A 467 12.07 -7.81 25.12
C LEU A 467 12.52 -6.91 26.27
N SER A 468 12.64 -7.49 27.46
CA SER A 468 13.14 -6.77 28.64
C SER A 468 14.65 -6.52 28.52
N SER A 469 15.08 -5.29 28.72
CA SER A 469 16.49 -4.92 28.76
C SER A 469 16.99 -4.95 30.20
N PRO A 470 18.04 -5.74 30.51
CA PRO A 470 18.66 -5.73 31.84
C PRO A 470 19.56 -4.50 32.06
N LYS A 471 19.78 -3.68 31.02
CA LYS A 471 20.64 -2.50 31.10
C LYS A 471 19.87 -1.35 31.76
N PRO A 472 20.55 -0.45 32.52
CA PRO A 472 19.92 0.75 33.08
C PRO A 472 19.63 1.84 32.02
N TRP A 473 19.77 1.50 30.74
CA TRP A 473 19.39 2.34 29.60
C TRP A 473 18.83 1.47 28.48
N LEU A 474 18.08 2.12 27.60
CA LEU A 474 17.60 1.59 26.34
C LEU A 474 18.44 2.16 25.22
N GLU A 475 18.76 1.34 24.22
CA GLU A 475 19.53 1.77 23.05
C GLU A 475 19.02 1.11 21.77
N THR A 476 19.16 1.83 20.66
CA THR A 476 18.89 1.29 19.32
C THR A 476 19.97 0.28 18.91
N GLN A 477 19.60 -0.78 18.20
CA GLN A 477 20.57 -1.74 17.68
C GLN A 477 21.27 -1.21 16.43
N SER A 478 20.55 -0.40 15.66
CA SER A 478 21.05 0.23 14.44
C SER A 478 21.11 1.74 14.58
N ASN A 479 22.13 2.36 13.97
CA ASN A 479 22.18 3.81 13.83
C ASN A 479 21.04 4.37 12.97
N MET A 480 20.31 3.51 12.25
CA MET A 480 19.15 3.86 11.43
C MET A 480 17.84 3.94 12.21
N GLU A 481 17.84 3.50 13.46
CA GLU A 481 16.64 3.45 14.30
C GLU A 481 16.49 4.70 15.17
N ILE A 482 15.26 4.97 15.57
CA ILE A 482 14.88 6.00 16.53
C ILE A 482 14.04 5.34 17.62
N LEU A 483 14.47 5.48 18.88
CA LEU A 483 13.70 5.07 20.05
C LEU A 483 12.46 5.94 20.21
N VAL A 484 11.30 5.31 20.32
CA VAL A 484 10.00 5.98 20.49
C VAL A 484 9.20 5.31 21.62
N PRO A 485 8.52 6.07 22.49
CA PRO A 485 7.70 5.47 23.54
C PRO A 485 6.49 4.73 22.99
N ALA A 486 6.04 3.71 23.71
CA ALA A 486 4.76 3.06 23.47
C ALA A 486 3.60 3.99 23.85
N GLY A 487 2.44 3.82 23.21
CA GLY A 487 1.22 4.56 23.59
C GLY A 487 0.72 4.24 25.01
N GLN A 488 1.27 3.22 25.65
CA GLN A 488 0.93 2.84 27.02
C GLN A 488 2.14 2.27 27.75
N HIS A 489 2.45 2.88 28.89
CA HIS A 489 3.42 2.40 29.87
C HIS A 489 2.72 1.57 30.96
N LEU A 490 3.46 0.65 31.59
CA LEU A 490 2.95 -0.17 32.68
C LEU A 490 3.24 0.50 34.00
N PHE A 491 2.20 0.69 34.81
CA PHE A 491 2.32 1.22 36.16
C PHE A 491 1.80 0.20 37.14
N GLN A 492 2.65 -0.20 38.07
CA GLN A 492 2.25 -1.01 39.22
C GLN A 492 2.25 -0.12 40.45
N GLN A 493 1.06 0.15 40.98
CA GLN A 493 0.91 0.87 42.24
C GLN A 493 1.19 -0.08 43.40
N LEU A 494 2.08 0.34 44.29
CA LEU A 494 2.42 -0.35 45.53
C LEU A 494 1.79 0.36 46.72
N ALA A 495 1.49 -0.39 47.78
CA ALA A 495 1.00 0.19 49.03
C ALA A 495 2.14 0.86 49.79
N HIS A 496 3.30 0.21 49.83
CA HIS A 496 4.51 0.70 50.50
C HIS A 496 5.75 0.56 49.60
N ALA A 497 6.76 1.39 49.85
CA ALA A 497 8.01 1.38 49.08
C ALA A 497 8.80 0.07 49.29
N ASP A 498 8.61 -0.59 50.44
CA ASP A 498 9.31 -1.81 50.84
C ASP A 498 8.71 -3.09 50.21
N ASP A 499 7.59 -2.97 49.48
CA ASP A 499 6.88 -4.12 48.90
C ASP A 499 7.60 -4.77 47.69
N VAL A 500 8.72 -4.20 47.23
CA VAL A 500 9.54 -4.76 46.14
C VAL A 500 10.76 -5.50 46.71
N PHE A 501 10.66 -6.82 46.78
CA PHE A 501 11.79 -7.70 47.07
C PHE A 501 12.57 -8.00 45.77
N GLU A 502 13.43 -7.08 45.32
CA GLU A 502 14.46 -7.43 44.33
C GLU A 502 15.67 -8.02 45.07
N GLY A 503 15.77 -9.35 45.07
CA GLY A 503 16.95 -10.05 45.56
C GLY A 503 18.21 -9.62 44.80
N LEU A 504 19.28 -9.34 45.56
CA LEU A 504 20.62 -9.06 45.04
C LEU A 504 21.02 -10.08 43.96
N SER A 505 21.16 -9.63 42.72
CA SER A 505 21.93 -10.21 41.61
C SER A 505 21.97 -11.75 41.47
N THR A 506 21.54 -12.23 40.30
CA THR A 506 21.78 -13.58 39.72
C THR A 506 21.09 -14.76 40.38
N THR A 507 19.76 -14.83 40.33
CA THR A 507 18.95 -15.98 39.85
C THR A 507 17.48 -15.71 40.14
N ALA A 508 16.69 -15.36 39.11
CA ALA A 508 15.23 -15.42 39.20
C ALA A 508 14.81 -16.80 38.66
N LEU A 509 14.57 -17.75 39.56
CA LEU A 509 14.19 -19.14 39.25
C LEU A 509 12.85 -19.29 38.50
N GLU A 510 12.16 -18.19 38.19
CA GLU A 510 10.86 -18.19 37.52
C GLU A 510 10.94 -18.12 35.98
N PHE A 511 12.04 -17.65 35.40
CA PHE A 511 12.10 -17.33 33.97
C PHE A 511 12.89 -18.33 33.09
N ASP A 512 13.58 -19.32 33.68
CA ASP A 512 14.44 -20.26 32.95
C ASP A 512 13.75 -21.57 32.50
N PHE A 513 12.43 -21.72 32.72
CA PHE A 513 11.70 -22.90 32.27
C PHE A 513 10.65 -22.53 31.21
N GLN A 514 10.87 -22.99 29.97
CA GLN A 514 9.78 -23.18 29.02
C GLN A 514 8.95 -24.39 29.49
N VAL A 515 7.80 -24.12 30.09
CA VAL A 515 6.77 -25.14 30.29
C VAL A 515 6.20 -25.46 28.90
N TYR A 516 6.62 -26.59 28.33
CA TYR A 516 5.99 -27.14 27.13
C TYR A 516 4.51 -27.42 27.45
N PRO A 517 3.55 -26.95 26.63
CA PRO A 517 2.16 -27.33 26.82
C PRO A 517 2.04 -28.84 26.59
N ASP A 518 1.29 -29.50 27.47
CA ASP A 518 1.07 -30.95 27.52
C ASP A 518 0.95 -31.56 26.11
N LEU A 519 1.96 -32.34 25.74
CA LEU A 519 1.87 -33.23 24.60
C LEU A 519 0.82 -34.30 24.95
N LEU A 520 -0.24 -34.35 24.14
CA LEU A 520 -1.25 -35.41 24.13
C LEU A 520 -0.59 -36.80 24.28
N PRO A 521 -1.22 -37.74 25.01
CA PRO A 521 -0.60 -39.02 25.28
C PRO A 521 -0.52 -39.83 23.97
N ILE A 522 0.68 -39.92 23.41
CA ILE A 522 1.01 -40.90 22.38
C ILE A 522 1.16 -42.24 23.10
N SER A 523 0.17 -43.11 22.90
CA SER A 523 0.26 -44.53 23.20
C SER A 523 1.44 -45.14 22.43
N SER A 524 2.45 -45.62 23.15
CA SER A 524 3.46 -46.53 22.59
C SER A 524 3.62 -47.73 23.54
N PRO A 525 3.49 -48.97 23.04
CA PRO A 525 3.64 -50.14 23.88
C PRO A 525 5.11 -50.59 23.94
N LEU A 526 5.38 -51.44 24.94
CA LEU A 526 6.47 -52.43 25.04
C LEU A 526 7.81 -52.00 25.65
N THR A 527 7.91 -52.42 26.93
CA THR A 527 8.96 -53.29 27.51
C THR A 527 10.40 -52.82 27.61
N GLY A 528 10.91 -52.85 28.85
CA GLY A 528 12.20 -53.47 29.12
C GLY A 528 13.11 -52.80 30.15
N ILE A 529 12.96 -53.21 31.42
CA ILE A 529 14.04 -53.53 32.37
C ILE A 529 15.04 -52.41 32.77
N GLY A 530 15.09 -52.12 34.07
CA GLY A 530 16.31 -51.62 34.70
C GLY A 530 16.13 -50.81 35.99
N GLN A 531 16.00 -51.52 37.12
CA GLN A 531 16.54 -51.24 38.47
C GLN A 531 17.30 -49.89 38.66
N SER A 532 17.16 -49.10 39.73
CA SER A 532 16.76 -49.34 41.12
C SER A 532 16.74 -48.01 41.90
N ARG A 533 15.94 -47.96 42.99
CA ARG A 533 16.16 -47.32 44.32
C ARG A 533 16.74 -45.87 44.36
N VAL A 534 16.22 -44.91 45.13
CA VAL A 534 15.79 -44.93 46.54
C VAL A 534 14.78 -43.79 46.72
N GLY A 535 13.72 -44.04 47.47
CA GLY A 535 12.75 -43.02 47.85
C GLY A 535 12.96 -42.43 49.24
N ILE A 536 11.95 -41.65 49.61
CA ILE A 536 11.45 -41.39 50.97
C ILE A 536 11.95 -40.10 51.64
N ASN A 537 11.09 -39.10 51.47
CA ASN A 537 10.32 -38.40 52.50
C ASN A 537 10.97 -37.29 53.36
N LEU A 538 10.27 -36.14 53.28
CA LEU A 538 9.62 -35.40 54.37
C LEU A 538 10.46 -35.00 55.59
N ALA A 539 10.52 -33.70 55.84
CA ALA A 539 9.82 -33.00 56.94
C ALA A 539 10.59 -31.71 57.30
N ILE A 540 9.99 -30.54 57.04
CA ILE A 540 9.36 -29.64 58.02
C ILE A 540 10.36 -29.01 59.01
N SER A 541 10.56 -27.70 58.84
CA SER A 541 10.39 -26.69 59.90
C SER A 541 9.98 -25.37 59.26
#